data_AF-A0A3N4J1S9-F1
#
_entry.id   AF-A0A3N4J1S9-F1
#
_cell.length_a   1.000
_cell.length_b   1.000
_cell.length_c   1.000
_cell.angle_alpha   90.00
_cell.angle_beta   90.00
_cell.angle_gamma   90.00
#
_symmetry.space_group_name_H-M   'P 1'
#
loop_
_entity.id
_entity.type
_entity.pdbx_description
1 polymer ?
#
loop_
_entity_poly.entity_id
_entity_poly.type
_entity_poly.pdbx_seq_one_letter_code
_entity_poly.pdbx_strand_id
1 'polypeptide(L)'
;LTPIIIVTQDEYTFNSNDGRYFICVHKDHHLLWKKGKGQGLHISELLTPVGKLGDGTTCEILKCSGDGEAFGSNWNKAISAFEVEFPGCQALFLFDNAKKHHKYAKNSLQVSKMNMANGG
;
A
#
# COMPACT_ATOMS: atom_id res chain seq x y z
N LEU A 1 28.00 -6.75 -16.25
CA LEU A 1 26.59 -7.06 -15.98
C LEU A 1 26.15 -6.17 -14.84
N THR A 2 25.05 -5.45 -14.98
CA THR A 2 24.52 -4.59 -13.91
C THR A 2 23.82 -5.47 -12.88
N PRO A 3 24.15 -5.36 -11.58
CA PRO A 3 23.51 -6.16 -10.54
C PRO A 3 22.01 -5.82 -10.44
N ILE A 4 21.18 -6.84 -10.22
CA ILE A 4 19.74 -6.70 -10.04
C ILE A 4 19.42 -6.78 -8.54
N ILE A 5 18.66 -5.81 -8.04
CA ILE A 5 18.16 -5.75 -6.67
C ILE A 5 16.65 -5.94 -6.71
N ILE A 6 16.17 -6.93 -5.96
CA ILE A 6 14.74 -7.19 -5.82
C ILE A 6 14.16 -6.15 -4.86
N VAL A 7 13.09 -5.48 -5.27
CA VAL A 7 12.33 -4.56 -4.43
C VAL A 7 10.90 -5.08 -4.33
N THR A 8 10.49 -5.52 -3.15
CA THR A 8 9.14 -6.04 -2.92
C THR A 8 8.26 -4.96 -2.33
N GLN A 9 7.03 -4.85 -2.82
CA GLN A 9 6.02 -3.98 -2.24
C GLN A 9 4.93 -4.81 -1.61
N ASP A 10 4.47 -4.41 -0.42
CA ASP A 10 3.27 -4.97 0.20
C ASP A 10 2.49 -3.90 0.97
N GLU A 11 1.23 -4.21 1.27
CA GLU A 11 0.34 -3.36 2.05
C GLU A 11 -0.17 -4.07 3.30
N TYR A 12 -0.10 -3.38 4.43
CA TYR A 12 -0.61 -3.88 5.70
C TYR A 12 -1.59 -2.89 6.34
N THR A 13 -2.52 -3.41 7.13
CA THR A 13 -3.51 -2.60 7.85
C THR A 13 -3.51 -2.94 9.33
N PHE A 14 -3.30 -1.92 10.16
CA PHE A 14 -3.44 -2.02 11.62
C PHE A 14 -4.74 -1.37 12.06
N ASN A 15 -5.60 -2.12 12.74
CA ASN A 15 -6.88 -1.60 13.21
C ASN A 15 -6.87 -1.38 14.71
N SER A 16 -7.62 -0.36 15.14
CA SER A 16 -7.69 0.06 16.55
C SER A 16 -8.16 -1.04 17.50
N ASN A 17 -8.92 -2.02 17.00
CA ASN A 17 -9.45 -3.11 17.79
C ASN A 17 -8.68 -4.43 17.60
N ASP A 18 -7.61 -4.44 16.80
CA ASP A 18 -6.74 -5.62 16.65
C ASP A 18 -5.98 -5.87 17.96
N GLY A 19 -5.99 -7.10 18.46
CA GLY A 19 -5.19 -7.51 19.62
C GLY A 19 -5.52 -6.78 20.94
N ARG A 20 -6.69 -6.17 21.10
CA ARG A 20 -7.09 -5.61 22.40
C ARG A 20 -7.34 -6.74 23.40
N TYR A 21 -6.62 -6.73 24.51
CA TYR A 21 -6.76 -7.71 25.61
C TYR A 21 -7.55 -7.16 26.81
N PHE A 22 -7.65 -5.83 26.93
CA PHE A 22 -8.29 -5.17 28.06
C PHE A 22 -9.25 -4.08 27.61
N ILE A 23 -10.37 -3.97 28.31
CA ILE A 23 -11.40 -2.94 28.13
C ILE A 23 -11.79 -2.43 29.53
N CYS A 24 -11.82 -1.10 29.71
CA CYS A 24 -12.35 -0.49 30.92
C CYS A 24 -13.87 -0.35 30.79
N VAL A 25 -14.62 -0.93 31.74
CA VAL A 25 -16.08 -0.85 31.80
C VAL A 25 -16.48 -0.32 33.18
N HIS A 26 -17.55 0.49 33.23
CA HIS A 26 -18.15 0.91 34.49
C HIS A 26 -18.80 -0.29 35.20
N LYS A 27 -18.80 -0.30 36.54
CA LYS A 27 -19.15 -1.48 37.36
C LYS A 27 -20.52 -2.10 37.04
N ASP A 28 -21.48 -1.27 36.60
CA ASP A 28 -22.87 -1.69 36.36
C ASP A 28 -23.16 -2.06 34.89
N HIS A 29 -22.13 -2.15 34.03
CA HIS A 29 -22.30 -2.45 32.61
C HIS A 29 -21.66 -3.78 32.22
N HIS A 30 -22.36 -4.51 31.34
CA HIS A 30 -21.84 -5.73 30.75
C HIS A 30 -20.73 -5.44 29.74
N LEU A 31 -19.77 -6.36 29.69
CA LEU A 31 -18.62 -6.27 28.81
C LEU A 31 -19.04 -6.66 27.39
N LEU A 32 -19.09 -5.68 26.49
CA LEU A 32 -19.37 -5.89 25.07
C LEU A 32 -18.15 -5.48 24.25
N TRP A 33 -17.53 -6.46 23.61
CA TRP A 33 -16.47 -6.21 22.64
C TRP A 33 -17.06 -5.56 21.39
N LYS A 34 -16.46 -4.46 20.93
CA LYS A 34 -16.82 -3.90 19.63
C LYS A 34 -16.42 -4.91 18.55
N LYS A 35 -17.41 -5.46 17.85
CA LYS A 35 -17.22 -6.43 16.76
C LYS A 35 -16.52 -5.82 15.52
N GLY A 36 -16.62 -4.51 15.33
CA GLY A 36 -15.98 -3.82 14.20
C GLY A 36 -14.47 -3.63 14.40
N LYS A 37 -13.73 -3.42 13.30
CA LYS A 37 -12.28 -3.18 13.32
C LYS A 37 -11.88 -1.85 13.99
N GLY A 38 -12.80 -0.88 14.06
CA GLY A 38 -12.48 0.47 14.52
C GLY A 38 -11.76 1.27 13.43
N GLN A 39 -11.00 2.31 13.81
CA GLN A 39 -10.18 3.06 12.86
C GLN A 39 -8.97 2.23 12.42
N GLY A 40 -8.67 2.23 11.14
CA GLY A 40 -7.51 1.55 10.58
C GLY A 40 -6.41 2.53 10.13
N LEU A 41 -5.16 2.08 10.21
CA LEU A 41 -4.01 2.65 9.51
C LEU A 41 -3.64 1.71 8.39
N HIS A 42 -3.71 2.18 7.16
CA HIS A 42 -3.21 1.50 5.98
C HIS A 42 -1.79 1.96 5.72
N ILE A 43 -0.91 1.01 5.50
CA ILE A 43 0.52 1.28 5.30
C ILE A 43 0.98 0.54 4.05
N SER A 44 1.65 1.29 3.18
CA SER A 44 2.27 0.78 1.96
C SER A 44 3.78 1.01 2.04
N GLU A 45 4.55 -0.05 1.86
CA GLU A 45 6.00 -0.02 2.07
C GLU A 45 6.76 -0.83 1.01
N LEU A 46 7.99 -0.38 0.72
CA LEU A 46 8.93 -1.03 -0.19
C LEU A 46 10.10 -1.58 0.60
N LEU A 47 10.41 -2.86 0.36
CA LEU A 47 11.49 -3.59 1.01
C LEU A 47 12.51 -4.05 -0.02
N THR A 48 13.77 -4.03 0.39
CA THR A 48 14.94 -4.52 -0.33
C THR A 48 15.61 -5.61 0.51
N PRO A 49 16.63 -6.34 -0.01
CA PRO A 49 17.33 -7.36 0.77
C PRO A 49 18.03 -6.81 2.03
N VAL A 50 18.27 -5.49 2.09
CA VAL A 50 18.93 -4.83 3.24
C VAL A 50 17.94 -4.18 4.21
N GLY A 51 16.65 -4.08 3.86
CA GLY A 51 15.62 -3.52 4.73
C GLY A 51 14.63 -2.62 4.00
N LYS A 52 14.15 -1.59 4.69
CA LYS A 52 13.19 -0.62 4.14
C LYS A 52 13.89 0.31 3.17
N LEU A 53 13.34 0.47 1.97
CA LEU A 53 13.90 1.36 0.97
C LEU A 53 13.89 2.82 1.46
N GLY A 54 15.00 3.52 1.31
CA GLY A 54 15.15 4.92 1.73
C GLY A 54 14.89 5.13 3.21
N ASP A 55 15.20 4.15 4.05
CA ASP A 55 14.99 4.17 5.52
C ASP A 55 13.53 4.49 5.91
N GLY A 56 12.57 4.02 5.11
CA GLY A 56 11.14 4.22 5.35
C GLY A 56 10.60 5.60 4.92
N THR A 57 11.41 6.47 4.32
CA THR A 57 10.92 7.74 3.73
C THR A 57 9.95 7.53 2.56
N THR A 58 10.00 6.36 1.94
CA THR A 58 9.06 5.94 0.90
C THR A 58 7.80 5.27 1.48
N CYS A 59 7.73 5.05 2.79
CA CYS A 59 6.59 4.47 3.46
C CYS A 59 5.44 5.48 3.48
N GLU A 60 4.24 5.02 3.15
CA GLU A 60 3.05 5.84 3.14
C GLU A 60 2.06 5.32 4.17
N ILE A 61 1.67 6.18 5.11
CA ILE A 61 0.75 5.88 6.18
C ILE A 61 -0.52 6.68 5.96
N LEU A 62 -1.64 5.99 5.82
CA LEU A 62 -2.93 6.58 5.52
C LEU A 62 -3.97 6.12 6.54
N LYS A 63 -4.90 7.01 6.86
CA LYS A 63 -6.06 6.62 7.65
C LYS A 63 -7.03 5.84 6.75
N CYS A 64 -7.44 4.64 7.18
CA CYS A 64 -8.49 3.89 6.51
C CYS A 64 -9.83 4.64 6.68
N SER A 65 -10.16 5.47 5.71
CA SER A 65 -11.54 5.90 5.45
C SER A 65 -12.30 4.69 4.93
N GLY A 66 -13.58 4.51 5.28
CA GLY A 66 -14.37 3.33 4.90
C GLY A 66 -14.46 3.06 3.39
N ASP A 67 -14.08 4.05 2.57
CA ASP A 67 -13.92 3.93 1.14
C ASP A 67 -12.46 3.59 0.85
N GLY A 68 -12.22 2.34 0.45
CA GLY A 68 -10.91 1.80 0.10
C GLY A 68 -10.29 2.45 -1.14
N GLU A 69 -10.02 3.76 -1.08
CA GLU A 69 -9.23 4.46 -2.07
C GLU A 69 -7.79 3.96 -1.98
N ALA A 70 -7.51 3.00 -2.84
CA ALA A 70 -6.19 2.45 -3.09
C ALA A 70 -5.20 3.58 -3.44
N PHE A 71 -4.24 3.77 -2.55
CA PHE A 71 -3.08 4.62 -2.79
C PHE A 71 -2.05 3.84 -3.59
N GLY A 72 -1.61 4.38 -4.71
CA GLY A 72 -0.46 3.84 -5.44
C GLY A 72 0.79 4.46 -4.85
N SER A 73 1.76 3.63 -4.44
CA SER A 73 3.07 4.06 -3.96
C SER A 73 3.61 5.20 -4.81
N ASN A 74 4.11 6.28 -4.20
CA ASN A 74 4.72 7.37 -4.97
C ASN A 74 6.01 6.91 -5.66
N TRP A 75 5.86 6.38 -6.87
CA TRP A 75 6.91 5.76 -7.66
C TRP A 75 8.10 6.68 -7.90
N ASN A 76 7.87 7.99 -8.00
CA ASN A 76 8.97 8.95 -8.17
C ASN A 76 9.87 8.97 -6.93
N LYS A 77 9.28 8.94 -5.71
CA LYS A 77 10.07 8.86 -4.47
C LYS A 77 10.80 7.52 -4.37
N ALA A 78 10.12 6.42 -4.73
CA ALA A 78 10.70 5.08 -4.70
C ALA A 78 11.92 4.96 -5.64
N ILE A 79 11.79 5.44 -6.87
CA ILE A 79 12.88 5.43 -7.85
C ILE A 79 14.05 6.29 -7.34
N SER A 80 13.79 7.52 -6.88
CA SER A 80 14.86 8.37 -6.34
C SER A 80 15.56 7.77 -5.13
N ALA A 81 14.82 7.14 -4.20
CA ALA A 81 15.42 6.47 -3.06
C ALA A 81 16.30 5.28 -3.49
N PHE A 82 15.82 4.49 -4.46
CA PHE A 82 16.56 3.35 -5.00
C PHE A 82 17.87 3.78 -5.67
N GLU A 83 17.85 4.82 -6.50
CA GLU A 83 19.04 5.31 -7.20
C GLU A 83 20.13 5.81 -6.23
N VAL A 84 19.72 6.35 -5.09
CA VAL A 84 20.64 6.80 -4.03
C VAL A 84 21.19 5.61 -3.22
N GLU A 85 20.33 4.66 -2.85
CA GLU A 85 20.71 3.53 -1.99
C GLU A 85 21.49 2.45 -2.73
N PHE A 86 21.23 2.25 -4.04
CA PHE A 86 21.86 1.23 -4.88
C PHE A 86 22.43 1.83 -6.17
N PRO A 87 23.48 2.67 -6.10
CA PRO A 87 24.07 3.30 -7.27
C PRO A 87 24.64 2.27 -8.23
N GLY A 88 24.26 2.36 -9.50
CA GLY A 88 24.73 1.44 -10.55
C GLY A 88 24.06 0.06 -10.53
N CYS A 89 22.94 -0.10 -9.81
CA CYS A 89 22.12 -1.31 -9.81
C CYS A 89 20.84 -1.14 -10.65
N GLN A 90 20.20 -2.25 -11.03
CA GLN A 90 18.85 -2.26 -11.60
C GLN A 90 17.85 -2.77 -10.58
N ALA A 91 16.70 -2.11 -10.44
CA ALA A 91 15.61 -2.57 -9.61
C ALA A 91 14.73 -3.58 -10.36
N LEU A 92 14.36 -4.68 -9.70
CA LEU A 92 13.25 -5.55 -10.10
C LEU A 92 12.15 -5.43 -9.06
N PHE A 93 11.09 -4.69 -9.41
CA PHE A 93 9.95 -4.51 -8.52
C PHE A 93 9.00 -5.71 -8.58
N LEU A 94 8.64 -6.26 -7.42
CA LEU A 94 7.72 -7.39 -7.27
C LEU A 94 6.49 -6.95 -6.46
N PHE A 95 5.30 -7.28 -6.98
CA PHE A 95 4.00 -6.93 -6.40
C PHE A 95 3.11 -8.16 -6.28
N ASP A 96 2.13 -8.07 -5.39
CA ASP A 96 0.99 -8.97 -5.43
C ASP A 96 0.04 -8.63 -6.60
N ASN A 97 -0.90 -9.54 -6.87
CA ASN A 97 -1.86 -9.40 -7.96
C ASN A 97 -3.14 -8.66 -7.50
N ALA A 98 -3.08 -7.86 -6.43
CA ALA A 98 -4.28 -7.20 -5.92
C ALA A 98 -4.84 -6.22 -6.95
N LYS A 99 -6.17 -6.06 -6.96
CA LYS A 99 -6.89 -5.20 -7.92
C LYS A 99 -6.35 -3.76 -7.97
N LYS A 100 -5.76 -3.29 -6.87
CA LYS A 100 -5.13 -1.97 -6.73
C LYS A 100 -3.93 -1.78 -7.66
N HIS A 101 -3.11 -2.81 -7.88
CA HIS A 101 -1.96 -2.74 -8.80
C HIS A 101 -2.38 -2.82 -10.27
N HIS A 102 -3.59 -3.31 -10.55
CA HIS A 102 -4.18 -3.30 -11.90
C HIS A 102 -4.90 -2.01 -12.23
N LYS A 103 -4.82 -0.98 -11.38
CA LYS A 103 -5.48 0.29 -11.65
C LYS A 103 -4.80 0.95 -12.83
N TYR A 104 -5.55 1.02 -13.92
CA TYR A 104 -5.17 1.75 -15.10
C TYR A 104 -4.88 3.24 -14.79
N ALA A 105 -3.83 3.77 -15.42
CA ALA A 105 -3.58 5.20 -15.42
C ALA A 105 -4.77 5.97 -16.03
N LYS A 106 -4.98 7.22 -15.59
CA LYS A 106 -6.11 8.04 -16.09
C LYS A 106 -6.07 8.23 -17.62
N ASN A 107 -4.88 8.25 -18.19
CA ASN A 107 -4.61 8.36 -19.62
C ASN A 107 -4.33 7.00 -20.29
N SER A 108 -4.53 5.88 -19.61
CA SER A 108 -4.36 4.57 -20.24
C SER A 108 -5.40 4.40 -21.36
N LEU A 109 -4.95 3.91 -22.51
CA LEU A 109 -5.86 3.50 -23.56
C LEU A 109 -6.57 2.21 -23.12
N GLN A 110 -7.89 2.28 -22.89
CA GLN A 110 -8.68 1.11 -22.51
C GLN A 110 -9.58 0.74 -23.68
N VAL A 111 -9.38 -0.45 -24.26
CA VAL A 111 -10.18 -0.95 -25.39
C VAL A 111 -11.67 -0.97 -25.05
N SER A 112 -12.04 -1.29 -23.80
CA SER A 112 -13.42 -1.23 -23.31
C SER A 112 -14.03 0.17 -23.25
N LYS A 113 -13.21 1.23 -23.36
CA LYS A 113 -13.62 2.63 -23.41
C LYS A 113 -13.35 3.29 -24.76
N MET A 114 -12.69 2.58 -25.68
CA MET A 114 -12.62 2.97 -27.08
C MET A 114 -13.90 2.48 -27.75
N ASN A 115 -14.60 3.36 -28.47
CA ASN A 115 -15.85 3.10 -29.22
C ASN A 115 -17.17 3.08 -28.43
N MET A 116 -17.33 3.95 -27.42
CA MET A 116 -18.64 4.19 -26.77
C MET A 116 -19.56 5.17 -27.53
N ALA A 117 -19.16 5.65 -28.71
CA ALA A 117 -20.03 6.41 -29.62
C ALA A 117 -20.29 5.60 -30.90
N ASN A 118 -21.46 5.79 -31.51
CA ASN A 118 -21.89 5.13 -32.76
C ASN A 118 -20.91 5.41 -33.90
N GLY A 119 -19.93 4.53 -34.10
CA GLY A 119 -19.01 4.61 -35.23
C GLY A 119 -17.68 3.95 -34.90
N GLY A 120 -17.56 2.68 -35.29
CA GLY A 120 -16.26 2.10 -35.60
C GLY A 120 -15.68 2.69 -36.88
#